data_AF-A0A958YIC6-F1
#
_entry.id   AF-A0A958YIC6-F1
#
_cell.length_a   1.000
_cell.length_b   1.000
_cell.length_c   1.000
_cell.angle_alpha   90.00
_cell.angle_beta   90.00
_cell.angle_gamma   90.00
#
_symmetry.space_group_name_H-M   'P 1'
#
loop_
_entity.id
_entity.type
_entity.pdbx_description
1 polymer ?
#
loop_
_entity_poly.entity_id
_entity_poly.type
_entity_poly.pdbx_seq_one_letter_code
_entity_poly.pdbx_strand_id
1 'polypeptide(L)'
;TSKASATTSDGAEVSAANAEIERLKNELQKQKVLTKTETKTKQVEVTMIPKQQLSEAIETLYAQPIENGYQIVDTTPKKIMVLYASGVADTFIVKDKNAIVYKKDGLWIYAENNGSELKTEVLNIKF
;
A
#
# COMPACT_ATOMS: atom_id res chain seq x y z
N THR A 1 67.28 33.80 -9.54
CA THR A 1 67.46 32.36 -9.83
C THR A 1 66.47 31.56 -8.99
N SER A 2 66.04 30.43 -9.55
CA SER A 2 64.82 29.66 -9.22
C SER A 2 65.09 28.46 -8.30
N LYS A 3 63.99 27.96 -7.68
CA LYS A 3 63.73 26.60 -7.14
C LYS A 3 64.53 26.15 -5.91
N ALA A 4 64.07 25.27 -5.03
CA ALA A 4 62.80 24.67 -4.59
C ALA A 4 63.22 23.47 -3.72
N SER A 5 62.62 23.21 -2.57
CA SER A 5 62.44 21.85 -2.05
C SER A 5 61.57 21.88 -0.79
N ALA A 6 60.34 21.41 -0.92
CA ALA A 6 59.46 21.05 0.19
C ALA A 6 58.76 19.77 -0.24
N THR A 7 59.34 18.61 0.08
CA THR A 7 58.72 17.32 -0.22
C THR A 7 59.23 16.28 0.78
N THR A 8 58.69 16.28 1.99
CA THR A 8 58.69 15.13 2.92
C THR A 8 57.67 15.40 4.03
N SER A 9 56.39 15.32 3.69
CA SER A 9 55.26 15.28 4.65
C SER A 9 54.05 14.54 4.08
N ASP A 10 53.92 14.49 2.74
CA ASP A 10 52.74 13.92 2.05
C ASP A 10 52.54 12.40 2.20
N GLY A 11 53.58 11.60 2.45
CA GLY A 11 53.45 10.13 2.37
C GLY A 11 52.60 9.49 3.48
N ALA A 12 52.72 10.01 4.70
CA ALA A 12 51.97 9.49 5.85
C ALA A 12 50.52 9.99 5.86
N GLU A 13 50.29 11.23 5.47
CA GLU A 13 48.95 11.83 5.39
C GLU A 13 48.10 11.21 4.27
N VAL A 14 48.70 10.86 3.12
CA VAL A 14 47.97 10.22 2.00
C VAL A 14 47.54 8.79 2.32
N SER A 15 48.35 8.02 3.07
CA SER A 15 47.99 6.66 3.48
C SER A 15 46.90 6.63 4.56
N ALA A 16 46.94 7.59 5.50
CA ALA A 16 45.88 7.77 6.49
C ALA A 16 44.58 8.26 5.86
N ALA A 17 44.65 9.17 4.87
CA ALA A 17 43.48 9.66 4.13
C ALA A 17 42.80 8.55 3.33
N ASN A 18 43.57 7.66 2.68
CA ASN A 18 43.00 6.53 1.92
C ASN A 18 42.33 5.49 2.83
N ALA A 19 42.86 5.25 4.04
CA ALA A 19 42.23 4.36 5.01
C ALA A 19 40.90 4.94 5.54
N GLU A 20 40.84 6.25 5.75
CA GLU A 20 39.61 6.94 6.18
C GLU A 20 38.54 6.94 5.07
N ILE A 21 38.93 7.11 3.80
CA ILE A 21 38.02 7.05 2.65
C ILE A 21 37.37 5.66 2.51
N GLU A 22 38.12 4.58 2.70
CA GLU A 22 37.57 3.22 2.62
C GLU A 22 36.69 2.87 3.83
N ARG A 23 36.99 3.42 5.01
CA ARG A 23 36.10 3.32 6.18
C ARG A 23 34.78 4.07 5.96
N LEU A 24 34.84 5.29 5.42
CA LEU A 24 33.66 6.10 5.11
C LEU A 24 32.78 5.48 4.01
N LYS A 25 33.37 4.83 2.99
CA LYS A 25 32.62 4.05 1.98
C LYS A 25 31.87 2.86 2.59
N ASN A 26 32.52 2.13 3.49
CA ASN A 26 31.91 0.99 4.18
C ASN A 26 30.78 1.44 5.14
N GLU A 27 30.95 2.60 5.79
CA GLU A 27 29.90 3.21 6.62
C GLU A 27 28.72 3.71 5.75
N LEU A 28 28.98 4.33 4.60
CA LEU A 28 27.95 4.69 3.61
C LEU A 28 27.20 3.47 3.05
N GLN A 29 27.89 2.35 2.79
CA GLN A 29 27.26 1.10 2.36
C GLN A 29 26.43 0.45 3.47
N LYS A 30 26.91 0.45 4.72
CA LYS A 30 26.11 -0.01 5.88
C LYS A 30 24.90 0.89 6.12
N GLN A 31 25.06 2.22 6.02
CA GLN A 31 23.93 3.15 6.11
C GLN A 31 22.94 2.96 4.96
N LYS A 32 23.39 2.61 3.74
CA LYS A 32 22.48 2.27 2.62
C LYS A 32 21.65 1.01 2.87
N VAL A 33 22.06 0.15 3.80
CA VAL A 33 21.31 -1.07 4.21
C VAL A 33 20.45 -0.81 5.45
N LEU A 34 20.82 0.13 6.33
CA LEU A 34 20.04 0.50 7.53
C LEU A 34 19.12 1.73 7.37
N THR A 35 19.16 2.43 6.24
CA THR A 35 18.18 3.46 5.83
C THR A 35 17.30 2.96 4.68
N LYS A 36 16.95 1.67 4.71
CA LYS A 36 15.85 1.09 3.92
C LYS A 36 14.72 0.64 4.84
N THR A 37 14.26 1.55 5.69
CA THR A 37 13.02 1.39 6.45
C THR A 37 12.18 2.65 6.27
N GLU A 38 11.21 2.51 5.37
CA GLU A 38 9.85 3.07 5.47
C GLU A 38 9.68 4.59 5.34
N THR A 39 9.83 5.05 4.11
CA THR A 39 8.91 6.04 3.54
C THR A 39 8.66 5.70 2.08
N LYS A 40 8.09 4.51 1.87
CA LYS A 40 7.48 4.13 0.61
C LYS A 40 5.99 4.07 0.91
N THR A 41 5.25 5.05 0.42
CA THR A 41 3.81 4.97 0.26
C THR A 41 3.53 3.65 -0.46
N LYS A 42 3.19 2.60 0.30
CA LYS A 42 2.57 1.41 -0.25
C LYS A 42 1.23 1.90 -0.77
N GLN A 43 1.21 2.29 -2.04
CA GLN A 43 0.04 2.02 -2.85
C GLN A 43 -0.16 0.52 -2.69
N VAL A 44 -1.11 0.13 -1.84
CA VAL A 44 -1.57 -1.24 -1.74
C VAL A 44 -2.01 -1.57 -3.15
N GLU A 45 -1.27 -2.49 -3.75
CA GLU A 45 -1.53 -3.02 -5.07
C GLU A 45 -2.98 -3.49 -5.05
N VAL A 46 -3.85 -2.74 -5.74
CA VAL A 46 -5.15 -3.27 -6.08
C VAL A 46 -4.82 -4.49 -6.89
N THR A 47 -4.93 -5.69 -6.31
CA THR A 47 -4.93 -6.92 -7.08
C THR A 47 -6.21 -6.85 -7.89
N MET A 48 -6.14 -6.11 -9.00
CA MET A 48 -7.21 -5.97 -9.98
C MET A 48 -7.32 -7.34 -10.62
N ILE A 49 -8.13 -8.21 -10.02
CA ILE A 49 -8.54 -9.43 -10.69
C ILE A 49 -9.28 -8.95 -11.94
N PRO A 50 -8.83 -9.30 -13.16
CA PRO A 50 -9.54 -8.96 -14.38
C PRO A 50 -10.99 -9.42 -14.25
N LYS A 51 -11.95 -8.61 -14.72
CA LYS A 51 -13.39 -8.92 -14.66
C LYS A 51 -13.74 -10.33 -15.16
N GLN A 52 -12.93 -10.88 -16.07
CA GLN A 52 -13.07 -12.23 -16.65
C GLN A 52 -12.57 -13.38 -15.75
N GLN A 53 -11.86 -13.11 -14.66
CA GLN A 53 -11.32 -14.12 -13.73
C GLN A 53 -12.04 -14.12 -12.37
N LEU A 54 -13.08 -13.29 -12.20
CA LEU A 54 -13.94 -13.31 -11.01
C LEU A 54 -14.78 -14.60 -10.89
N SER A 55 -14.77 -15.46 -11.93
CA SER A 55 -15.86 -16.38 -12.22
C SER A 55 -15.90 -17.72 -11.48
N GLU A 56 -14.95 -18.07 -10.60
CA GLU A 56 -15.07 -19.36 -9.87
C GLU A 56 -14.65 -19.32 -8.39
N ALA A 57 -13.90 -18.32 -7.94
CA ALA A 57 -13.34 -18.29 -6.58
C ALA A 57 -14.05 -17.33 -5.60
N ILE A 58 -14.86 -16.38 -6.09
CA ILE A 58 -15.48 -15.35 -5.24
C ILE A 58 -16.99 -15.60 -5.12
N GLU A 59 -17.45 -15.73 -3.88
CA GLU A 59 -18.85 -15.94 -3.55
C GLU A 59 -19.75 -14.83 -4.13
N THR A 60 -20.86 -15.22 -4.75
CA THR A 60 -21.85 -14.27 -5.26
C THR A 60 -22.72 -13.76 -4.11
N LEU A 61 -22.78 -12.44 -3.97
CA LEU A 61 -23.59 -11.73 -2.97
C LEU A 61 -24.73 -10.97 -3.64
N TYR A 62 -25.79 -10.72 -2.89
CA TYR A 62 -26.97 -9.98 -3.35
C TYR A 62 -27.25 -8.80 -2.43
N ALA A 63 -27.52 -7.63 -3.02
CA ALA A 63 -27.95 -6.45 -2.30
C ALA A 63 -29.48 -6.40 -2.25
N GLN A 64 -30.04 -6.32 -1.05
CA GLN A 64 -31.47 -6.14 -0.81
C GLN A 64 -31.71 -4.70 -0.34
N PRO A 65 -32.59 -3.92 -0.98
CA PRO A 65 -32.81 -2.53 -0.59
C PRO A 65 -33.40 -2.42 0.82
N ILE A 66 -32.95 -1.43 1.57
CA ILE A 66 -33.48 -1.00 2.87
C ILE A 66 -33.66 0.53 2.86
N GLU A 67 -34.28 1.10 3.89
CA GLU A 67 -34.67 2.52 3.95
C GLU A 67 -33.57 3.51 3.53
N ASN A 68 -32.32 3.28 3.94
CA ASN A 68 -31.18 4.17 3.64
C ASN A 68 -29.96 3.42 3.10
N GLY A 69 -30.16 2.39 2.28
CA GLY A 69 -29.07 1.66 1.63
C GLY A 69 -29.44 0.21 1.28
N TYR A 70 -28.56 -0.73 1.61
CA TYR A 70 -28.73 -2.14 1.24
C TYR A 70 -28.31 -3.10 2.37
N GLN A 71 -29.00 -4.23 2.48
CA GLN A 71 -28.53 -5.40 3.19
C GLN A 71 -27.86 -6.34 2.19
N ILE A 72 -26.62 -6.74 2.45
CA ILE A 72 -25.91 -7.73 1.62
C ILE A 72 -26.13 -9.12 2.21
N VAL A 73 -26.58 -10.04 1.37
CA VAL A 73 -26.82 -11.44 1.72
C VAL A 73 -26.06 -12.40 0.80
N ASP A 74 -25.80 -13.60 1.29
CA ASP A 74 -25.28 -14.71 0.47
C ASP A 74 -26.40 -15.44 -0.30
N THR A 75 -26.04 -16.55 -0.96
CA THR A 75 -26.98 -17.41 -1.69
C THR A 75 -27.98 -18.17 -0.79
N THR A 76 -27.74 -18.22 0.53
CA THR A 76 -28.57 -18.86 1.56
C THR A 76 -29.40 -17.85 2.37
N PRO A 77 -29.82 -16.76 1.72
CA PRO A 77 -30.25 -15.48 2.29
C PRO A 77 -29.66 -15.03 3.64
N LYS A 78 -28.45 -15.45 4.00
CA LYS A 78 -27.86 -15.07 5.28
C LYS A 78 -27.27 -13.66 5.18
N LYS A 79 -27.59 -12.81 6.17
CA LYS A 79 -27.05 -11.45 6.26
C LYS A 79 -25.54 -11.45 6.48
N ILE A 80 -24.81 -10.83 5.55
CA ILE A 80 -23.36 -10.65 5.59
C ILE A 80 -22.99 -9.26 6.13
N MET A 81 -23.58 -8.20 5.59
CA MET A 81 -23.32 -6.83 6.03
C MET A 81 -24.49 -5.89 5.71
N VAL A 82 -24.44 -4.67 6.26
CA VAL A 82 -25.36 -3.58 5.94
C VAL A 82 -24.57 -2.42 5.37
N LEU A 83 -25.05 -1.88 4.26
CA LEU A 83 -24.50 -0.74 3.56
C LEU A 83 -25.44 0.45 3.71
N TYR A 84 -24.91 1.60 4.11
CA TYR A 84 -25.64 2.86 4.15
C TYR A 84 -25.24 3.76 2.97
N ALA A 85 -26.19 4.53 2.47
CA ALA A 85 -25.93 5.53 1.44
C ALA A 85 -24.93 6.58 1.96
N SER A 86 -23.87 6.83 1.17
CA SER A 86 -22.87 7.85 1.51
C SER A 86 -23.24 9.25 0.99
N GLY A 87 -24.27 9.35 0.15
CA GLY A 87 -24.57 10.54 -0.65
C GLY A 87 -23.76 10.65 -1.95
N VAL A 88 -22.79 9.76 -2.17
CA VAL A 88 -22.01 9.65 -3.41
C VAL A 88 -22.48 8.41 -4.18
N ALA A 89 -22.63 8.56 -5.50
CA ALA A 89 -23.04 7.47 -6.38
C ALA A 89 -22.07 6.29 -6.29
N ASP A 90 -22.61 5.07 -6.35
CA ASP A 90 -21.85 3.81 -6.30
C ASP A 90 -20.86 3.72 -5.13
N THR A 91 -21.15 4.40 -4.02
CA THR A 91 -20.30 4.44 -2.82
C THR A 91 -21.17 4.33 -1.57
N PHE A 92 -20.84 3.39 -0.71
CA PHE A 92 -21.62 3.06 0.48
C PHE A 92 -20.73 2.95 1.71
N ILE A 93 -21.29 3.28 2.86
CA ILE A 93 -20.64 3.13 4.17
C ILE A 93 -21.02 1.76 4.73
N VAL A 94 -20.05 1.02 5.25
CA VAL A 94 -20.32 -0.27 5.89
C VAL A 94 -20.72 -0.03 7.34
N LYS A 95 -21.87 -0.56 7.74
CA LYS A 95 -22.36 -0.44 9.12
C LYS A 95 -21.37 -1.05 10.11
N ASP A 96 -21.12 -0.33 11.21
CA ASP A 96 -20.29 -0.76 12.36
C ASP A 96 -18.82 -1.05 11.99
N LYS A 97 -18.33 -0.52 10.86
CA LYS A 97 -16.97 -0.71 10.36
C LYS A 97 -16.38 0.60 9.84
N ASN A 98 -15.06 0.75 9.98
CA ASN A 98 -14.31 1.83 9.33
C ASN A 98 -14.04 1.47 7.86
N ALA A 99 -15.12 1.24 7.11
CA ALA A 99 -15.04 0.70 5.77
C ALA A 99 -16.08 1.31 4.82
N ILE A 100 -15.73 1.30 3.53
CA ILE A 100 -16.63 1.66 2.44
C ILE A 100 -16.71 0.52 1.42
N VAL A 101 -17.83 0.46 0.71
CA VAL A 101 -17.97 -0.33 -0.52
C VAL A 101 -18.18 0.63 -1.67
N TYR A 102 -17.32 0.58 -2.68
CA TYR A 102 -17.40 1.47 -3.83
C TYR A 102 -17.18 0.74 -5.14
N LYS A 103 -17.70 1.28 -6.24
CA LYS A 103 -17.50 0.72 -7.57
C LYS A 103 -16.30 1.35 -8.25
N LYS A 104 -15.40 0.52 -8.78
CA LYS A 104 -14.25 0.94 -9.56
C LYS A 104 -14.04 -0.03 -10.71
N ASP A 105 -13.90 0.48 -11.92
CA ASP A 105 -13.71 -0.32 -13.14
C ASP A 105 -14.77 -1.42 -13.33
N GLY A 106 -16.00 -1.14 -12.90
CA GLY A 106 -17.13 -2.07 -12.95
C GLY A 106 -17.10 -3.20 -11.92
N LEU A 107 -16.18 -3.16 -10.96
CA LEU A 107 -16.06 -4.09 -9.85
C LEU A 107 -16.44 -3.40 -8.53
N TRP A 108 -17.06 -4.14 -7.61
CA TRP A 108 -17.29 -3.67 -6.26
C TRP A 108 -16.06 -3.94 -5.41
N ILE A 109 -15.61 -2.94 -4.66
CA ILE A 109 -14.44 -3.01 -3.79
C ILE A 109 -14.89 -2.69 -2.37
N TYR A 110 -14.64 -3.63 -1.46
CA TYR A 110 -14.65 -3.37 -0.02
C TYR A 110 -13.29 -2.80 0.38
N ALA A 111 -13.29 -1.70 1.11
CA ALA A 111 -12.07 -1.09 1.63
C ALA A 111 -12.25 -0.74 3.10
N GLU A 112 -11.45 -1.36 3.98
CA GLU A 112 -11.46 -1.14 5.42
C GLU A 112 -10.13 -0.56 5.88
N ASN A 113 -10.21 0.45 6.75
CA ASN A 113 -9.06 1.13 7.30
C ASN A 113 -9.07 1.03 8.83
N ASN A 114 -8.01 0.49 9.41
CA ASN A 114 -7.86 0.34 10.86
C ASN A 114 -6.99 1.45 11.51
N GLY A 115 -6.65 2.49 10.75
CA GLY A 115 -5.81 3.61 11.17
C GLY A 115 -4.34 3.47 10.81
N SER A 116 -3.84 2.26 10.55
CA SER A 116 -2.46 2.01 10.11
C SER A 116 -2.36 1.48 8.69
N GLU A 117 -3.34 0.70 8.25
CA GLU A 117 -3.37 0.07 6.93
C GLU A 117 -4.75 0.17 6.27
N LEU A 118 -4.74 0.14 4.93
CA LEU A 118 -5.94 0.03 4.11
C LEU A 118 -5.98 -1.37 3.50
N LYS A 119 -6.96 -2.18 3.92
CA LYS A 119 -7.22 -3.51 3.37
C LYS A 119 -8.33 -3.41 2.33
N THR A 120 -8.13 -3.99 1.14
CA THR A 120 -9.12 -3.99 0.06
C THR A 120 -9.44 -5.38 -0.44
N GLU A 121 -10.70 -5.65 -0.73
CA GLU A 121 -11.20 -6.91 -1.28
C GLU A 121 -12.18 -6.65 -2.42
N VAL A 122 -12.10 -7.46 -3.49
CA VAL A 122 -13.07 -7.40 -4.60
C VAL A 122 -14.29 -8.21 -4.22
N LEU A 123 -15.47 -7.63 -4.35
CA LEU A 123 -16.76 -8.27 -4.08
C LEU A 123 -17.53 -8.54 -5.38
N ASN A 124 -18.20 -9.69 -5.44
CA ASN A 124 -19.14 -10.02 -6.50
C ASN A 124 -20.58 -9.75 -6.00
N ILE A 125 -20.98 -8.48 -5.96
CA ILE A 125 -22.33 -8.07 -5.51
C ILE A 125 -23.22 -7.80 -6.72
N LYS A 126 -24.41 -8.42 -6.71
CA LYS A 126 -25.53 -8.09 -7.60
C LYS A 126 -26.50 -7.16 -6.85
N PHE A 127 -26.69 -5.96 -7.39
CA PHE A 127 -27.67 -4.97 -6.92
C PHE A 127 -29.01 -5.14 -7.62
#